data_AF-A0AAW5ED15-F1
#
_entry.id   AF-A0AAW5ED15-F1
#
_cell.length_a   1.000
_cell.length_b   1.000
_cell.length_c   1.000
_cell.angle_alpha   90.00
_cell.angle_beta   90.00
_cell.angle_gamma   90.00
#
_symmetry.space_group_name_H-M   'P 1'
#
loop_
_entity.id
_entity.type
_entity.pdbx_description
1 polymer ?
#
loop_
_entity_poly.entity_id
_entity_poly.type
_entity_poly.pdbx_seq_one_letter_code
_entity_poly.pdbx_strand_id
1 'polypeptide(L)' 'YFLSILSAIFLPLNLIVGFFGMNTNDLFLSNVKHATWYVFALICFILLSGLIVYRKKRKKELEFEDKILNK' A
#
# COMPACT_ATOMS: atom_id res chain seq x y z
N TYR A 1 0.50 18.33 9.22
CA TYR A 1 0.93 17.24 8.32
C TYR A 1 0.40 15.86 8.67
N PHE A 2 0.22 15.51 9.96
CA PHE A 2 -0.31 14.21 10.37
C PHE A 2 -1.63 13.84 9.68
N LEU A 3 -2.60 14.77 9.63
CA LEU A 3 -3.89 14.58 8.97
C LEU A 3 -3.77 14.29 7.46
N SER A 4 -2.85 14.99 6.77
CA SER A 4 -2.58 14.75 5.35
C SER A 4 -2.01 13.37 5.09
N ILE A 5 -1.10 12.90 5.95
CA ILE A 5 -0.50 11.57 5.83
C ILE A 5 -1.56 10.49 6.05
N LEU A 6 -2.42 10.68 7.05
CA LEU A 6 -3.51 9.77 7.37
C LEU A 6 -4.50 9.70 6.19
N SER A 7 -4.90 10.85 5.64
CA SER A 7 -5.79 10.92 4.48
C SER A 7 -5.19 10.28 3.23
N ALA A 8 -3.91 10.53 2.94
CA ALA A 8 -3.23 9.94 1.78
C ALA A 8 -3.22 8.39 1.79
N ILE A 9 -3.26 7.77 2.98
CA ILE A 9 -3.30 6.32 3.13
C ILE A 9 -4.75 5.81 3.13
N PHE A 10 -5.63 6.45 3.90
CA PHE A 10 -7.01 5.98 4.06
C PHE A 10 -7.88 6.20 2.83
N LEU A 11 -7.67 7.27 2.08
CA LEU A 11 -8.48 7.61 0.91
C LEU A 11 -8.44 6.53 -0.19
N PRO A 12 -7.26 6.07 -0.66
CA PRO A 12 -7.21 4.98 -1.65
C PRO A 12 -7.66 3.63 -1.07
N LEU A 13 -7.37 3.36 0.21
CA LEU A 13 -7.79 2.11 0.87
C LEU A 13 -9.32 2.02 0.96
N ASN A 14 -9.97 3.12 1.35
CA ASN A 14 -11.41 3.20 1.48
C ASN A 14 -12.12 3.17 0.12
N LEU A 15 -11.47 3.70 -0.92
CA LEU A 15 -11.96 3.58 -2.30
C LEU A 15 -11.98 2.12 -2.77
N ILE A 16 -10.94 1.33 -2.48
CA ILE A 16 -10.88 -0.08 -2.89
C ILE A 16 -11.94 -0.89 -2.12
N VAL A 17 -12.00 -0.75 -0.79
CA VAL A 17 -13.01 -1.46 0.03
C VAL A 17 -14.42 -1.06 -0.38
N GLY A 18 -14.65 0.24 -0.64
CA GLY A 18 -15.92 0.75 -1.14
C GLY A 18 -16.29 0.18 -2.51
N PHE A 19 -15.37 0.20 -3.47
CA PHE A 19 -15.59 -0.34 -4.82
C PHE A 19 -16.01 -1.81 -4.79
N PHE A 20 -15.32 -2.65 -4.00
CA PHE A 20 -15.66 -4.08 -3.86
C PHE A 20 -16.83 -4.37 -2.90
N GLY A 21 -17.24 -3.40 -2.07
CA GLY A 21 -18.36 -3.52 -1.13
C GLY A 21 -19.69 -3.02 -1.67
N MET A 22 -19.73 -2.47 -2.89
CA MET A 22 -20.95 -2.02 -3.54
C MET A 22 -21.80 -3.21 -4.02
N ASN A 23 -23.13 -3.09 -3.89
CA ASN A 23 -24.10 -4.07 -4.40
C ASN A 23 -24.25 -4.03 -5.94
N THR A 24 -23.13 -3.92 -6.65
CA THR A 24 -23.10 -3.87 -8.11
C THR A 24 -22.80 -5.27 -8.65
N ASN A 25 -23.73 -5.81 -9.44
CA ASN A 25 -23.51 -7.07 -10.17
C ASN A 25 -22.49 -6.82 -11.31
N ASP A 26 -21.67 -7.82 -11.64
CA ASP A 26 -20.62 -7.76 -12.68
C ASP A 26 -19.33 -6.96 -12.37
N LEU A 27 -18.98 -6.76 -11.10
CA LEU A 27 -17.63 -6.29 -10.76
C LEU A 27 -16.55 -7.32 -11.14
N PHE A 28 -15.33 -6.84 -11.42
CA PHE A 28 -14.14 -7.69 -11.47
C PHE A 28 -14.09 -8.51 -10.17
N LEU A 29 -13.99 -9.84 -10.28
CA LEU A 29 -14.04 -10.80 -9.17
C LEU A 29 -15.42 -11.08 -8.55
N SER A 30 -16.53 -10.50 -9.01
CA SER A 30 -17.89 -10.78 -8.47
C SER A 30 -18.31 -12.26 -8.56
N ASN A 31 -17.81 -12.98 -9.57
CA ASN A 31 -18.05 -14.43 -9.74
C ASN A 31 -17.10 -15.33 -8.93
N VAL A 32 -16.12 -14.75 -8.20
CA VAL A 32 -15.10 -15.51 -7.49
C VAL A 32 -15.46 -15.59 -6.00
N LYS A 33 -15.75 -16.81 -5.52
CA LYS A 33 -16.18 -17.08 -4.14
C LYS A 33 -15.26 -16.54 -3.03
N HIS A 34 -13.98 -16.33 -3.35
CA HIS A 34 -12.95 -15.84 -2.43
C HIS A 34 -12.35 -14.48 -2.85
N ALA A 35 -13.07 -13.71 -3.69
CA ALA A 35 -12.64 -12.40 -4.19
C ALA A 35 -12.11 -11.45 -3.12
N THR A 36 -12.80 -11.36 -1.98
CA THR A 36 -12.42 -10.51 -0.84
C THR A 36 -11.02 -10.84 -0.32
N TRP A 37 -10.65 -12.12 -0.28
CA TRP A 37 -9.31 -12.54 0.16
C TRP A 37 -8.25 -12.11 -0.85
N TYR A 38 -8.51 -12.24 -2.15
CA TYR A 38 -7.56 -11.77 -3.17
C TYR A 38 -7.33 -10.26 -3.11
N VAL A 39 -8.39 -9.47 -2.95
CA VAL A 39 -8.29 -8.01 -2.83
C VAL A 39 -7.52 -7.63 -1.55
N PHE A 40 -7.83 -8.27 -0.43
CA PHE A 40 -7.12 -8.04 0.83
C PHE A 40 -5.63 -8.39 0.72
N ALA A 41 -5.29 -9.52 0.10
CA ALA A 41 -3.91 -9.92 -0.15
C ALA A 41 -3.18 -8.91 -1.05
N LEU A 42 -3.85 -8.38 -2.09
CA LEU A 42 -3.30 -7.36 -2.99
C LEU A 42 -3.03 -6.04 -2.27
N ILE A 43 -3.97 -5.58 -1.43
CA ILE A 43 -3.79 -4.39 -0.58
C ILE A 43 -2.58 -4.58 0.35
N CYS A 44 -2.52 -5.70 1.06
CA CYS A 44 -1.39 -6.02 1.93
C CYS A 44 -0.07 -6.04 1.16
N PHE A 45 -0.05 -6.65 -0.02
CA PHE A 45 1.14 -6.73 -0.87
C PHE A 45 1.63 -5.34 -1.32
N ILE A 46 0.71 -4.47 -1.74
CA ILE A 46 1.03 -3.09 -2.14
C ILE A 46 1.62 -2.33 -0.94
N LEU A 47 0.98 -2.39 0.23
CA LEU A 47 1.49 -1.74 1.44
C LEU A 47 2.86 -2.27 1.86
N LEU A 48 3.05 -3.59 1.82
CA LEU A 48 4.31 -4.22 2.20
C LEU A 48 5.44 -3.87 1.22
N SER A 49 5.15 -3.90 -0.09
CA SER A 49 6.10 -3.52 -1.13
C SER A 49 6.53 -2.05 -1.00
N GLY A 50 5.57 -1.15 -0.78
CA GLY A 50 5.82 0.27 -0.50
C GLY A 50 6.69 0.47 0.74
N LEU A 51 6.40 -0.24 1.83
CA LEU A 51 7.18 -0.18 3.06
C LEU A 51 8.61 -0.72 2.86
N ILE A 52 8.78 -1.83 2.13
CA ILE A 52 10.09 -2.42 1.83
C ILE A 52 10.93 -1.45 1.01
N VAL A 53 10.36 -0.86 -0.05
CA VAL A 53 11.05 0.12 -0.90
C VAL A 53 11.42 1.36 -0.10
N TYR A 54 10.50 1.87 0.73
CA TYR A 54 10.76 3.02 1.61
C TYR A 54 11.91 2.73 2.58
N ARG A 55 11.90 1.55 3.24
CA ARG A 55 12.99 1.13 4.14
C ARG A 55 14.33 0.96 3.42
N LYS A 56 14.33 0.38 2.21
CA LYS A 56 15.54 0.22 1.39
C LYS A 56 16.12 1.57 0.99
N LYS A 57 15.28 2.53 0.58
CA LYS A 57 15.73 3.87 0.20
C LYS A 57 16.37 4.59 1.38
N ARG A 58 15.74 4.53 2.57
CA ARG A 58 16.29 5.11 3.81
C ARG A 58 17.61 4.48 4.24
N LYS A 59 17.76 3.15 4.14
CA LYS A 59 19.04 2.47 4.44
C LYS A 59 20.18 2.92 3.52
N LYS A 60 19.90 3.06 2.21
CA LYS A 60 20.89 3.49 1.22
C LYS A 60 21.36 4.93 1.44
N GLU A 61 20.46 5.82 1.85
CA GLU A 61 20.83 7.20 2.21
C GLU A 61 21.80 7.20 3.41
N LEU A 62 21.48 6.47 4.48
CA LEU A 62 22.34 6.38 5.67
C LEU A 62 23.72 5.77 5.37
N GLU A 63 23.79 4.68 4.61
CA GLU A 63 25.07 4.06 4.20
C GLU A 63 25.93 4.96 3.30
N PHE A 64 25.30 5.85 2.54
CA PHE A 64 25.98 6.83 1.69
C PHE A 64 26.55 7.98 2.52
N GLU A 65 25.80 8.51 3.49
CA GLU A 65 26.25 9.55 4.41
C GLU A 65 27.44 9.08 5.26
N ASP A 66 27.40 7.85 5.82
CA ASP A 66 28.51 7.28 6.60
C ASP A 66 29.81 7.17 5.78
N LYS A 67 29.72 6.86 4.48
CA LYS A 67 30.88 6.79 3.58
C LYS A 67 31.49 8.15 3.26
N ILE A 68 30.69 9.21 3.21
CA ILE A 68 31.18 10.57 2.99
C ILE A 68 31.85 11.10 4.26
N LEU A 69 31.29 10.79 5.44
CA LEU A 69 31.79 11.30 6.72
C LEU A 69 33.09 10.62 7.19
N ASN A 70 33.30 9.34 6.83
CA ASN A 70 34.51 8.56 7.17
C ASN A 70 35.64 8.64 6.14
N LYS A 71 35.58 9.59 5.19
CA LYS A 71 36.63 9.84 4.19
C LYS A 71 37.30 11.18 4.44
#